data_AF-A0A3D1LCM8-F1
#
_entry.id   AF-A0A3D1LCM8-F1
#
_cell.length_a   1.000
_cell.length_b   1.000
_cell.length_c   1.000
_cell.angle_alpha   90.00
_cell.angle_beta   90.00
_cell.angle_gamma   90.00
#
_symmetry.space_group_name_H-M   'P 1'
#
loop_
_entity.id
_entity.type
_entity.pdbx_description
1 polymer ?
#
loop_
_entity_poly.entity_id
_entity_poly.type
_entity_poly.pdbx_seq_one_letter_code
_entity_poly.pdbx_strand_id
1 'polypeptide(L)'
;AAAAAIGALAGDADAGLQVVSHVTPEQIAALPGYMAQTKFEISAAESEYLLDIEVTVRANDHFATVRAVQEHTNIVLVETDEGVVFAKDPEQAPSAAEPTPDYTLLNVADICEFADTCELEDVKPLLERQLSCNCAIAEEGLRGNYGAGIGKVLLAAYGDDVRTRARAYAAAASDARMNGCDLPVVINSGSGNQGITASLPVYVYAKELNVSEEKLYRALLVSNLVTLHEKTGIG
;
A
#
# COMPACT_ATOMS: atom_id res chain seq x y z
N ALA A 1 -4.66 -9.53 14.93
CA ALA A 1 -5.94 -10.03 15.46
C ALA A 1 -7.12 -9.28 14.83
N ALA A 2 -7.24 -7.96 15.01
CA ALA A 2 -8.38 -7.18 14.47
C ALA A 2 -8.59 -7.35 12.94
N ALA A 3 -7.52 -7.33 12.13
CA ALA A 3 -7.62 -7.56 10.69
C ALA A 3 -8.19 -8.95 10.33
N ALA A 4 -7.70 -10.02 10.97
CA ALA A 4 -8.23 -11.36 10.79
C ALA A 4 -9.69 -11.47 11.26
N ALA A 5 -10.01 -10.82 12.38
CA ALA A 5 -11.35 -10.80 12.95
C ALA A 5 -12.37 -10.13 12.01
N ILE A 6 -12.06 -8.95 11.47
CA ILE A 6 -12.98 -8.26 10.56
C ILE A 6 -13.09 -8.97 9.21
N GLY A 7 -12.00 -9.57 8.71
CA GLY A 7 -12.02 -10.40 7.51
C GLY A 7 -12.94 -11.62 7.66
N ALA A 8 -12.88 -12.31 8.80
CA ALA A 8 -13.75 -13.46 9.08
C ALA A 8 -15.22 -13.05 9.34
N LEU A 9 -15.44 -11.90 9.98
CA LEU A 9 -16.78 -11.43 10.35
C LEU A 9 -17.55 -10.83 9.17
N ALA A 10 -16.88 -10.09 8.29
CA ALA A 10 -17.52 -9.21 7.31
C ALA A 10 -16.76 -9.06 5.99
N GLY A 11 -15.67 -9.80 5.79
CA GLY A 11 -14.87 -9.70 4.58
C GLY A 11 -15.61 -10.22 3.34
N ASP A 12 -15.37 -9.57 2.21
CA ASP A 12 -15.82 -9.96 0.88
C ASP A 12 -14.67 -10.63 0.12
N ALA A 13 -14.67 -11.97 0.07
CA ALA A 13 -13.59 -12.74 -0.53
C ALA A 13 -13.44 -12.47 -2.04
N ASP A 14 -14.50 -12.05 -2.72
CA ASP A 14 -14.50 -11.78 -4.16
C ASP A 14 -13.91 -10.39 -4.49
N ALA A 15 -13.75 -9.51 -3.49
CA ALA A 15 -13.16 -8.18 -3.65
C ALA A 15 -11.62 -8.18 -3.77
N GLY A 16 -10.97 -9.35 -3.75
CA GLY A 16 -9.52 -9.49 -3.89
C GLY A 16 -8.75 -8.70 -2.82
N LEU A 17 -7.89 -7.77 -3.23
CA LEU A 17 -7.14 -6.91 -2.30
C LEU A 17 -8.02 -5.91 -1.52
N GLN A 18 -9.30 -5.78 -1.88
CA GLN A 18 -10.27 -4.91 -1.23
C GLN A 18 -11.23 -5.67 -0.30
N VAL A 19 -10.80 -6.80 0.26
CA VAL A 19 -11.63 -7.71 1.10
C VAL A 19 -12.43 -7.02 2.21
N VAL A 20 -12.01 -5.86 2.71
CA VAL A 20 -12.70 -5.10 3.78
C VAL A 20 -13.31 -3.77 3.33
N SER A 21 -13.29 -3.43 2.03
CA SER A 21 -13.78 -2.12 1.54
C SER A 21 -15.29 -1.95 1.63
N HIS A 22 -16.05 -3.05 1.70
CA HIS A 22 -17.52 -3.04 1.73
C HIS A 22 -18.10 -3.26 3.13
N VAL A 23 -17.26 -3.27 4.17
CA VAL A 23 -17.69 -3.50 5.55
C VAL A 23 -18.54 -2.32 6.04
N THR A 24 -19.74 -2.60 6.55
CA THR A 24 -20.67 -1.56 7.02
C THR A 24 -20.37 -1.11 8.45
N PRO A 25 -20.83 0.10 8.85
CA PRO A 25 -20.71 0.56 10.24
C PRO A 25 -21.30 -0.41 11.27
N GLU A 26 -22.38 -1.12 10.94
CA GLU A 26 -23.00 -2.14 11.81
C GLU A 26 -22.08 -3.35 11.99
N GLN A 27 -21.40 -3.79 10.93
CA GLN A 27 -20.43 -4.88 10.98
C GLN A 27 -19.18 -4.47 11.78
N ILE A 28 -18.72 -3.22 11.63
CA ILE A 28 -17.64 -2.67 12.47
C ILE A 28 -18.06 -2.64 13.95
N ALA A 29 -19.30 -2.24 14.25
CA ALA A 29 -19.82 -2.21 15.61
C ALA A 29 -19.93 -3.61 16.25
N ALA A 30 -20.04 -4.67 15.45
CA ALA A 30 -20.05 -6.06 15.92
C ALA A 30 -18.64 -6.61 16.21
N LEU A 31 -17.59 -5.99 15.67
CA LEU A 31 -16.20 -6.47 15.80
C LEU A 31 -15.73 -6.67 17.25
N PRO A 32 -15.97 -5.75 18.20
CA PRO A 32 -15.54 -5.97 19.60
C PRO A 32 -16.20 -7.21 20.22
N GLY A 33 -17.47 -7.46 19.90
CA GLY A 33 -18.20 -8.63 20.39
C GLY A 33 -17.63 -9.93 19.81
N TYR A 34 -17.35 -9.95 18.50
CA TYR A 34 -16.71 -11.09 17.84
C TYR A 34 -15.31 -11.38 18.40
N MET A 35 -14.50 -10.34 18.59
CA MET A 35 -13.16 -10.47 19.17
C MET A 35 -13.17 -10.96 20.62
N ALA A 36 -14.17 -10.60 21.41
CA ALA A 36 -14.31 -11.07 22.79
C ALA A 36 -14.73 -12.55 22.88
N GLN A 37 -15.42 -13.06 21.87
CA GLN A 37 -15.94 -14.43 21.84
C GLN A 37 -15.03 -15.41 21.09
N THR A 38 -14.06 -14.90 20.34
CA THR A 38 -13.20 -15.71 19.47
C THR A 38 -11.77 -15.71 20.00
N LYS A 39 -11.15 -16.89 20.05
CA LYS A 39 -9.74 -17.04 20.41
C LYS A 39 -8.87 -16.79 19.17
N PHE A 40 -7.88 -15.90 19.30
CA PHE A 40 -6.87 -15.66 18.27
C PHE A 40 -5.49 -16.07 18.78
N GLU A 41 -4.77 -16.84 17.97
CA GLU A 41 -3.37 -17.16 18.17
C GLU A 41 -2.59 -16.64 16.96
N ILE A 42 -1.49 -15.93 17.21
CA ILE A 42 -0.66 -15.32 16.17
C ILE A 42 0.78 -15.64 16.51
N SER A 43 1.49 -16.21 15.54
CA SER A 43 2.92 -16.50 15.62
C SER A 43 3.60 -16.08 14.33
N ALA A 44 4.91 -15.84 14.38
CA ALA A 44 5.69 -15.60 13.18
C ALA A 44 5.85 -16.92 12.42
N ALA A 45 5.59 -16.90 11.12
CA ALA A 45 5.88 -18.06 10.27
C ALA A 45 7.39 -18.27 10.18
N GLU A 46 7.85 -19.50 10.40
CA GLU A 46 9.21 -19.91 10.06
C GLU A 46 9.22 -20.32 8.59
N SER A 47 9.66 -19.42 7.72
CA SER A 47 9.59 -19.59 6.27
C SER A 47 10.81 -19.01 5.58
N GLU A 48 11.19 -19.62 4.46
CA GLU A 48 12.23 -19.12 3.55
C GLU A 48 11.67 -18.11 2.53
N TYR A 49 10.34 -17.98 2.45
CA TYR A 49 9.67 -17.06 1.54
C TYR A 49 9.58 -15.65 2.11
N LEU A 50 9.62 -14.65 1.23
CA LEU A 50 9.48 -13.24 1.62
C LEU A 50 8.12 -12.94 2.26
N LEU A 51 7.08 -13.57 1.74
CA LEU A 51 5.72 -13.53 2.27
C LEU A 51 5.22 -14.96 2.44
N ASP A 52 4.79 -15.29 3.65
CA ASP A 52 4.15 -16.56 3.96
C ASP A 52 3.11 -16.33 5.05
N ILE A 53 1.84 -16.47 4.67
CA ILE A 53 0.69 -16.25 5.56
C ILE A 53 -0.14 -17.52 5.53
N GLU A 54 -0.24 -18.17 6.69
CA GLU A 54 -1.17 -19.27 6.92
C GLU A 54 -2.24 -18.84 7.91
N VAL A 55 -3.50 -19.11 7.57
CA VAL A 55 -4.65 -18.84 8.43
C VAL A 55 -5.43 -20.13 8.59
N THR A 56 -5.60 -20.56 9.84
CA THR A 56 -6.46 -21.68 10.21
C THR A 56 -7.66 -21.16 11.00
N VAL A 57 -8.87 -21.44 10.53
CA VAL A 57 -10.12 -21.18 11.24
C VAL A 57 -10.71 -22.49 11.77
N ARG A 58 -11.33 -22.45 12.94
CA ARG A 58 -11.95 -23.61 13.58
C ARG A 58 -13.33 -23.29 14.10
N ALA A 59 -14.29 -24.18 13.89
CA ALA A 59 -15.63 -24.10 14.45
C ALA A 59 -16.12 -25.51 14.82
N ASN A 60 -16.42 -25.73 16.10
CA ASN A 60 -16.72 -27.07 16.64
C ASN A 60 -15.58 -28.06 16.30
N ASP A 61 -15.92 -29.19 15.68
CA ASP A 61 -14.97 -30.23 15.26
C ASP A 61 -14.43 -30.03 13.83
N HIS A 62 -14.72 -28.88 13.21
CA HIS A 62 -14.33 -28.56 11.83
C HIS A 62 -13.19 -27.55 11.77
N PHE A 63 -12.31 -27.70 10.76
CA PHE A 63 -11.30 -26.70 10.43
C PHE A 63 -11.21 -26.40 8.93
N ALA A 64 -10.66 -25.22 8.63
CA ALA A 64 -10.19 -24.87 7.31
C ALA A 64 -8.88 -24.09 7.42
N THR A 65 -7.90 -24.42 6.59
CA THR A 65 -6.59 -23.79 6.53
C THR A 65 -6.35 -23.26 5.12
N VAL A 66 -5.91 -22.01 5.02
CA VAL A 66 -5.50 -21.36 3.77
C VAL A 66 -4.10 -20.81 3.94
N ARG A 67 -3.22 -21.05 2.96
CA ARG A 67 -1.86 -20.49 2.92
C ARG A 67 -1.64 -19.71 1.64
N ALA A 68 -1.10 -18.50 1.76
CA ALA A 68 -0.66 -17.65 0.66
C ALA A 68 0.84 -17.37 0.79
N VAL A 69 1.58 -17.49 -0.32
CA VAL A 69 3.05 -17.41 -0.34
C VAL A 69 3.54 -16.53 -1.50
N GLN A 70 4.63 -15.80 -1.31
CA GLN A 70 5.22 -14.79 -2.22
C GLN A 70 4.33 -13.55 -2.46
N GLU A 71 3.06 -13.72 -2.84
CA GLU A 71 2.10 -12.65 -3.10
C GLU A 71 0.82 -12.80 -2.26
N HIS A 72 0.18 -11.68 -1.93
CA HIS A 72 -1.01 -11.65 -1.06
C HIS A 72 -2.21 -12.45 -1.61
N THR A 73 -2.28 -12.61 -2.93
CA THR A 73 -3.35 -13.33 -3.65
C THR A 73 -2.92 -14.70 -4.15
N ASN A 74 -1.65 -15.09 -3.94
CA ASN A 74 -1.11 -16.36 -4.40
C ASN A 74 -1.41 -17.47 -3.39
N ILE A 75 -2.67 -17.92 -3.35
CA ILE A 75 -3.08 -19.06 -2.53
C ILE A 75 -2.38 -20.32 -3.06
N VAL A 76 -1.64 -21.02 -2.18
CA VAL A 76 -0.88 -22.24 -2.49
C VAL A 76 -1.46 -23.49 -1.84
N LEU A 77 -2.26 -23.32 -0.78
CA LEU A 77 -2.88 -24.43 -0.04
C LEU A 77 -4.27 -24.04 0.44
N VAL A 78 -5.23 -24.95 0.27
CA VAL A 78 -6.51 -24.97 0.97
C VAL A 78 -6.74 -26.39 1.50
N GLU A 79 -6.90 -26.53 2.80
CA GLU A 79 -7.14 -27.80 3.50
C GLU A 79 -8.38 -27.69 4.39
N THR A 80 -9.17 -28.76 4.45
CA THR A 80 -10.36 -28.87 5.32
C THR A 80 -10.37 -30.24 5.99
N ASP A 81 -11.44 -30.56 6.73
CA ASP A 81 -11.66 -31.89 7.31
C ASP A 81 -11.68 -33.03 6.25
N GLU A 82 -11.94 -32.68 4.99
CA GLU A 82 -11.93 -33.62 3.85
C GLU A 82 -10.53 -33.85 3.28
N GLY A 83 -9.52 -33.16 3.83
CA GLY A 83 -8.13 -33.17 3.37
C GLY A 83 -7.80 -31.96 2.48
N VAL A 84 -6.76 -32.10 1.66
CA VAL A 84 -6.27 -31.04 0.78
C VAL A 84 -7.23 -30.85 -0.39
N VAL A 85 -7.93 -29.71 -0.40
CA VAL A 85 -8.87 -29.29 -1.46
C VAL A 85 -8.11 -28.66 -2.63
N PHE A 86 -7.05 -27.92 -2.33
CA PHE A 86 -6.21 -27.25 -3.31
C PHE A 86 -4.76 -27.23 -2.85
N ALA A 87 -3.84 -27.55 -3.75
CA ALA A 87 -2.41 -27.35 -3.55
C ALA A 87 -1.74 -27.00 -4.87
N LYS A 88 -0.81 -26.06 -4.82
CA LYS A 88 0.12 -25.78 -5.93
C LYS A 88 1.51 -25.44 -5.40
N ASP A 89 2.49 -25.52 -6.28
CA ASP A 89 3.85 -25.09 -6.00
C ASP A 89 3.86 -23.57 -5.71
N PRO A 90 4.48 -23.09 -4.61
CA PRO A 90 4.62 -21.66 -4.34
C PRO A 90 5.32 -20.86 -5.46
N GLU A 91 6.22 -21.49 -6.21
CA GLU A 91 6.93 -20.89 -7.34
C GLU A 91 6.06 -20.80 -8.61
N GLN A 92 4.93 -21.50 -8.65
CA GLN A 92 3.96 -21.36 -9.75
C GLN A 92 3.11 -20.10 -9.53
N ALA A 93 3.63 -18.97 -10.01
CA ALA A 93 2.91 -17.71 -10.10
C ALA A 93 1.57 -17.89 -10.85
N PRO A 94 0.54 -17.06 -10.57
CA PRO A 94 -0.68 -17.03 -11.38
C PRO A 94 -0.30 -16.87 -12.86
N SER A 95 -0.93 -17.64 -13.76
CA SER A 95 -0.59 -17.72 -15.19
C SER A 95 -0.88 -16.45 -16.01
N ALA A 96 -0.92 -15.30 -15.36
CA ALA A 96 -1.19 -13.97 -15.92
C ALA A 96 -0.31 -12.87 -15.29
N ALA A 97 0.72 -13.22 -14.52
CA ALA A 97 1.66 -12.23 -14.00
C ALA A 97 2.40 -11.57 -15.17
N GLU A 98 2.28 -10.25 -15.30
CA GLU A 98 3.16 -9.49 -16.18
C GLU A 98 4.62 -9.78 -15.79
N PRO A 99 5.53 -9.90 -16.77
CA PRO A 99 6.92 -10.19 -16.47
C PRO A 99 7.45 -9.15 -15.47
N THR A 100 8.12 -9.65 -14.43
CA THR A 100 8.79 -8.79 -13.45
C THR A 100 9.69 -7.81 -14.22
N PRO A 101 9.57 -6.49 -14.01
CA PRO A 101 10.36 -5.53 -14.76
C PRO A 101 11.86 -5.79 -14.57
N ASP A 102 12.62 -5.77 -15.66
CA ASP A 102 14.07 -5.90 -15.60
C ASP A 102 14.68 -4.60 -15.07
N TYR A 103 14.98 -4.59 -13.78
CA TYR A 103 15.57 -3.45 -13.10
C TYR A 103 17.08 -3.34 -13.27
N THR A 104 17.75 -4.27 -13.97
CA THR A 104 19.21 -4.23 -14.18
C THR A 104 19.66 -3.02 -15.01
N LEU A 105 18.73 -2.42 -15.75
CA LEU A 105 18.95 -1.21 -16.55
C LEU A 105 18.80 0.08 -15.73
N LEU A 106 18.31 0.02 -14.48
CA LEU A 106 18.16 1.22 -13.66
C LEU A 106 19.50 1.63 -13.04
N ASN A 107 19.94 2.85 -13.35
CA ASN A 107 20.95 3.56 -12.58
C ASN A 107 20.61 5.06 -12.56
N VAL A 108 21.19 5.79 -11.60
CA VAL A 108 20.83 7.21 -11.36
C VAL A 108 21.11 8.09 -12.58
N ALA A 109 22.17 7.82 -13.35
CA ALA A 109 22.49 8.61 -14.53
C ALA A 109 21.41 8.47 -15.61
N ASP A 110 21.06 7.23 -15.95
CA ASP A 110 20.06 6.93 -16.97
C ASP A 110 18.64 7.36 -16.54
N ILE A 111 18.34 7.32 -15.23
CA ILE A 111 17.08 7.85 -14.68
C ILE A 111 16.97 9.35 -14.92
N CYS A 112 18.04 10.11 -14.65
CA CYS A 112 18.07 11.55 -14.89
C CYS A 112 17.98 11.84 -16.39
N GLU A 113 18.73 11.11 -17.22
CA GLU A 113 18.69 11.26 -18.68
C GLU A 113 17.28 10.99 -19.24
N PHE A 114 16.64 9.90 -18.79
CA PHE A 114 15.27 9.58 -19.19
C PHE A 114 14.30 10.68 -18.77
N ALA A 115 14.36 11.15 -17.52
CA ALA A 115 13.49 12.21 -17.04
C ALA A 115 13.66 13.53 -17.81
N ASP A 116 14.86 13.82 -18.32
CA ASP A 116 15.15 15.00 -19.12
C ASP A 116 14.74 14.85 -20.59
N THR A 117 14.72 13.63 -21.14
CA THR A 117 14.58 13.39 -22.59
C THR A 117 13.29 12.73 -23.02
N CYS A 118 12.54 12.07 -22.11
CA CYS A 118 11.32 11.36 -22.47
C CYS A 118 10.23 12.28 -23.02
N GLU A 119 9.36 11.72 -23.86
CA GLU A 119 8.11 12.38 -24.26
C GLU A 119 7.16 12.40 -23.07
N LEU A 120 6.92 13.58 -22.51
CA LEU A 120 6.14 13.68 -21.26
C LEU A 120 4.69 13.22 -21.42
N GLU A 121 4.11 13.31 -22.61
CA GLU A 121 2.74 12.87 -22.87
C GLU A 121 2.54 11.35 -22.63
N ASP A 122 3.60 10.54 -22.78
CA ASP A 122 3.54 9.09 -22.53
C ASP A 122 3.40 8.75 -21.05
N VAL A 123 3.92 9.61 -20.17
CA VAL A 123 3.99 9.38 -18.72
C VAL A 123 3.06 10.30 -17.92
N LYS A 124 2.62 11.41 -18.52
CA LYS A 124 1.78 12.43 -17.87
C LYS A 124 0.50 11.84 -17.26
N PRO A 125 -0.28 10.97 -17.93
CA PRO A 125 -1.49 10.40 -17.32
C PRO A 125 -1.21 9.62 -16.03
N LEU A 126 -0.06 8.94 -15.93
CA LEU A 126 0.34 8.19 -14.75
C LEU A 126 0.72 9.13 -13.60
N LEU A 127 1.52 10.16 -13.89
CA LEU A 127 1.97 11.14 -12.90
C LEU A 127 0.82 12.04 -12.41
N GLU A 128 -0.10 12.43 -13.29
CA GLU A 128 -1.31 13.15 -12.92
C GLU A 128 -2.19 12.33 -11.98
N ARG A 129 -2.41 11.05 -12.30
CA ARG A 129 -3.15 10.15 -11.42
C ARG A 129 -2.47 10.01 -10.05
N GLN A 130 -1.14 9.86 -10.03
CA GLN A 130 -0.38 9.80 -8.78
C GLN A 130 -0.60 11.04 -7.92
N LEU A 131 -0.42 12.24 -8.51
CA LEU A 131 -0.64 13.48 -7.77
C LEU A 131 -2.08 13.64 -7.33
N SER A 132 -3.05 13.36 -8.20
CA SER A 132 -4.47 13.49 -7.87
C SER A 132 -4.85 12.63 -6.66
N CYS A 133 -4.52 11.34 -6.68
CA CYS A 133 -4.80 10.43 -5.57
C CYS A 133 -4.03 10.81 -4.30
N ASN A 134 -2.71 11.00 -4.41
CA ASN A 134 -1.86 11.17 -3.24
C ASN A 134 -2.09 12.54 -2.57
N CYS A 135 -2.38 13.60 -3.34
CA CYS A 135 -2.74 14.90 -2.77
C CYS A 135 -4.11 14.86 -2.10
N ALA A 136 -5.10 14.21 -2.71
CA ALA A 136 -6.44 14.10 -2.13
C ALA A 136 -6.43 13.43 -0.75
N ILE A 137 -5.69 12.32 -0.59
CA ILE A 137 -5.58 11.66 0.72
C ILE A 137 -4.76 12.48 1.73
N ALA A 138 -3.79 13.29 1.29
CA ALA A 138 -3.04 14.19 2.17
C ALA A 138 -3.94 15.31 2.72
N GLU A 139 -4.74 15.92 1.85
CA GLU A 139 -5.73 16.93 2.21
C GLU A 139 -6.77 16.35 3.18
N GLU A 140 -7.25 15.13 2.92
CA GLU A 140 -8.15 14.43 3.83
C GLU A 140 -7.48 14.15 5.17
N GLY A 141 -6.24 13.68 5.20
CA GLY A 141 -5.48 13.45 6.42
C GLY A 141 -5.23 14.72 7.25
N LEU A 142 -5.04 15.86 6.60
CA LEU A 142 -4.91 17.16 7.25
C LEU A 142 -6.24 17.73 7.74
N ARG A 143 -7.36 17.34 7.15
CA ARG A 143 -8.71 17.78 7.55
C ARG A 143 -9.28 16.88 8.65
N GLY A 144 -9.32 15.58 8.41
CA GLY A 144 -9.89 14.53 9.26
C GLY A 144 -9.01 14.14 10.44
N ASN A 145 -9.50 13.23 11.29
CA ASN A 145 -8.80 12.75 12.47
C ASN A 145 -8.37 11.31 12.25
N TYR A 146 -7.14 11.13 11.76
CA TYR A 146 -6.56 9.83 11.45
C TYR A 146 -5.29 9.61 12.27
N GLY A 147 -5.16 8.41 12.83
CA GLY A 147 -3.96 7.98 13.55
C GLY A 147 -3.51 8.99 14.61
N ALA A 148 -2.21 9.27 14.63
CA ALA A 148 -1.61 10.26 15.54
C ALA A 148 -1.73 11.71 15.04
N GLY A 149 -2.29 11.93 13.85
CA GLY A 149 -2.43 13.26 13.25
C GLY A 149 -1.08 13.98 13.06
N ILE A 150 -0.04 13.24 12.70
CA ILE A 150 1.35 13.71 12.66
C ILE A 150 1.50 14.94 11.77
N GLY A 151 0.81 14.97 10.62
CA GLY A 151 0.82 16.14 9.74
C GLY A 151 0.31 17.41 10.43
N LYS A 152 -0.79 17.31 11.19
CA LYS A 152 -1.34 18.43 11.98
C LYS A 152 -0.38 18.86 13.10
N VAL A 153 0.21 17.88 13.79
CA VAL A 153 1.18 18.13 14.87
C VAL A 153 2.40 18.88 14.34
N LEU A 154 2.94 18.48 13.19
CA LEU A 154 4.10 19.12 12.57
C LEU A 154 3.81 20.60 12.25
N LEU A 155 2.67 20.89 11.63
CA LEU A 155 2.27 22.26 11.29
C LEU A 155 2.04 23.12 12.54
N ALA A 156 1.41 22.54 13.57
CA ALA A 156 1.15 23.26 14.82
C ALA A 156 2.43 23.55 15.62
N ALA A 157 3.38 22.61 15.66
CA ALA A 157 4.59 22.72 16.47
C ALA A 157 5.73 23.49 15.80
N TYR A 158 5.87 23.36 14.48
CA TYR A 158 7.03 23.89 13.74
C TYR A 158 6.65 24.97 12.69
N GLY A 159 5.36 25.31 12.58
CA GLY A 159 4.86 26.28 11.63
C GLY A 159 4.71 25.72 10.21
N ASP A 160 4.49 26.60 9.25
CA ASP A 160 4.16 26.25 7.86
C ASP A 160 5.24 26.73 6.87
N ASP A 161 6.50 26.41 7.14
CA ASP A 161 7.56 26.54 6.12
C ASP A 161 7.52 25.35 5.14
N VAL A 162 8.10 25.50 3.94
CA VAL A 162 8.04 24.46 2.89
C VAL A 162 8.55 23.09 3.37
N ARG A 163 9.58 23.07 4.22
CA ARG A 163 10.13 21.83 4.80
C ARG A 163 9.13 21.14 5.71
N THR A 164 8.41 21.91 6.52
CA THR A 164 7.40 21.39 7.43
C THR A 164 6.16 20.98 6.68
N ARG A 165 5.71 21.76 5.69
CA ARG A 165 4.58 21.43 4.82
C ARG A 165 4.82 20.14 4.03
N ALA A 166 6.01 19.95 3.47
CA ALA A 166 6.37 18.74 2.73
C ALA A 166 6.30 17.48 3.60
N ARG A 167 6.84 17.55 4.82
CA ARG A 167 6.75 16.46 5.81
C ARG A 167 5.32 16.24 6.28
N ALA A 168 4.58 17.32 6.53
CA ALA A 168 3.22 17.26 7.02
C ALA A 168 2.25 16.63 6.01
N TYR A 169 2.38 16.96 4.72
CA TYR A 169 1.58 16.35 3.65
C TYR A 169 1.81 14.84 3.56
N ALA A 170 3.08 14.41 3.51
CA ALA A 170 3.42 12.99 3.46
C ALA A 170 2.94 12.24 4.71
N ALA A 171 3.14 12.83 5.90
CA ALA A 171 2.70 12.22 7.16
C ALA A 171 1.17 12.12 7.26
N ALA A 172 0.44 13.18 6.86
CA ALA A 172 -1.01 13.18 6.88
C ALA A 172 -1.62 12.15 5.92
N ALA A 173 -1.10 12.05 4.70
CA ALA A 173 -1.51 11.02 3.75
C ALA A 173 -1.26 9.60 4.29
N SER A 174 -0.08 9.38 4.89
CA SER A 174 0.25 8.09 5.51
C SER A 174 -0.68 7.78 6.69
N ASP A 175 -0.96 8.75 7.56
CA ASP A 175 -1.89 8.57 8.69
C ASP A 175 -3.30 8.22 8.18
N ALA A 176 -3.83 8.97 7.21
CA ALA A 176 -5.14 8.69 6.63
C ALA A 176 -5.20 7.28 6.02
N ARG A 177 -4.23 6.93 5.16
CA ARG A 177 -4.15 5.61 4.54
C ARG A 177 -4.08 4.48 5.57
N MET A 178 -3.15 4.59 6.52
CA MET A 178 -2.88 3.53 7.50
C MET A 178 -4.00 3.36 8.53
N ASN A 179 -4.94 4.32 8.58
CA ASN A 179 -6.09 4.30 9.49
C ASN A 179 -7.42 4.16 8.74
N GLY A 180 -7.40 3.58 7.53
CA GLY A 180 -8.62 3.15 6.83
C GLY A 180 -9.37 4.25 6.10
N CYS A 181 -8.68 5.30 5.63
CA CYS A 181 -9.26 6.23 4.66
C CYS A 181 -9.46 5.52 3.32
N ASP A 182 -10.67 5.60 2.76
CA ASP A 182 -11.04 4.92 1.50
C ASP A 182 -10.50 5.60 0.23
N LEU A 183 -9.86 6.78 0.36
CA LEU A 183 -9.29 7.47 -0.78
C LEU A 183 -8.14 6.65 -1.39
N PRO A 184 -8.07 6.54 -2.72
CA PRO A 184 -7.04 5.74 -3.38
C PRO A 184 -5.66 6.39 -3.21
N VAL A 185 -4.63 5.54 -3.25
CA VAL A 185 -3.22 5.96 -3.27
C VAL A 185 -2.53 5.25 -4.41
N VAL A 186 -1.73 5.98 -5.19
CA VAL A 186 -0.89 5.37 -6.22
C VAL A 186 0.40 4.90 -5.55
N ILE A 187 0.64 3.60 -5.64
CA ILE A 187 1.82 2.94 -5.07
C ILE A 187 3.08 3.30 -5.86
N ASN A 188 4.22 3.20 -5.19
CA ASN A 188 5.52 3.09 -5.83
C ASN A 188 6.27 1.92 -5.18
N SER A 189 6.99 1.12 -5.95
CA SER A 189 7.74 -0.05 -5.46
C SER A 189 6.91 -1.00 -4.56
N GLY A 190 5.65 -1.23 -4.93
CA GLY A 190 4.72 -2.09 -4.17
C GLY A 190 4.10 -1.45 -2.93
N SER A 191 4.41 -0.20 -2.58
CA SER A 191 3.90 0.45 -1.36
C SER A 191 3.23 1.80 -1.61
N GLY A 192 2.03 1.97 -1.04
CA GLY A 192 1.32 3.26 -1.07
C GLY A 192 2.04 4.36 -0.30
N ASN A 193 2.65 4.03 0.84
CA ASN A 193 3.42 5.01 1.62
C ASN A 193 4.68 5.45 0.87
N GLN A 194 5.30 4.56 0.09
CA GLN A 194 6.42 4.94 -0.78
C GLN A 194 5.96 5.84 -1.93
N GLY A 195 4.81 5.55 -2.53
CA GLY A 195 4.20 6.45 -3.52
C GLY A 195 3.94 7.86 -2.95
N ILE A 196 3.39 7.93 -1.74
CA ILE A 196 3.18 9.19 -1.00
C ILE A 196 4.50 9.93 -0.76
N THR A 197 5.52 9.23 -0.24
CA THR A 197 6.82 9.83 0.08
C THR A 197 7.59 10.28 -1.16
N ALA A 198 7.47 9.55 -2.27
CA ALA A 198 8.09 9.92 -3.54
C ALA A 198 7.40 11.10 -4.23
N SER A 199 6.08 11.29 -4.04
CA SER A 199 5.33 12.29 -4.80
C SER A 199 5.08 13.60 -4.04
N LEU A 200 4.66 13.54 -2.77
CA LEU A 200 4.12 14.72 -2.08
C LEU A 200 5.16 15.77 -1.70
N PRO A 201 6.36 15.42 -1.19
CA PRO A 201 7.39 16.42 -0.96
C PRO A 201 7.78 17.15 -2.25
N VAL A 202 7.91 16.43 -3.37
CA VAL A 202 8.22 17.00 -4.69
C VAL A 202 7.13 17.98 -5.11
N TYR A 203 5.87 17.59 -4.99
CA TYR A 203 4.72 18.46 -5.27
C TYR A 203 4.72 19.74 -4.43
N VAL A 204 4.93 19.63 -3.12
CA VAL A 204 4.94 20.79 -2.20
C VAL A 204 6.07 21.76 -2.56
N TYR A 205 7.27 21.26 -2.85
CA TYR A 205 8.39 22.12 -3.28
C TYR A 205 8.15 22.75 -4.64
N ALA A 206 7.56 22.01 -5.59
CA ALA A 206 7.23 22.56 -6.90
C ALA A 206 6.25 23.73 -6.81
N LYS A 207 5.25 23.62 -5.93
CA LYS A 207 4.31 24.71 -5.62
C LYS A 207 5.02 25.91 -4.98
N GLU A 208 5.84 25.68 -3.96
CA GLU A 208 6.58 26.75 -3.27
C GLU A 208 7.50 27.53 -4.23
N LEU A 209 8.19 26.80 -5.12
CA LEU A 209 9.14 27.37 -6.07
C LEU A 209 8.49 27.92 -7.34
N ASN A 210 7.17 27.79 -7.50
CA ASN A 210 6.40 28.19 -8.70
C ASN A 210 7.02 27.67 -10.00
N VAL A 211 7.43 26.39 -10.02
CA VAL A 211 7.99 25.78 -11.24
C VAL A 211 6.90 25.43 -12.25
N SER A 212 7.29 25.22 -13.52
CA SER A 212 6.38 24.76 -14.55
C SER A 212 5.86 23.34 -14.26
N GLU A 213 4.69 23.02 -14.80
CA GLU A 213 4.12 21.67 -14.77
C GLU A 213 5.07 20.63 -15.37
N GLU A 214 5.71 20.96 -16.49
CA GLU A 214 6.76 20.15 -17.11
C GLU A 214 7.87 19.80 -16.10
N LYS A 215 8.39 20.80 -15.37
CA LYS A 215 9.47 20.58 -14.40
C LYS A 215 9.02 19.73 -13.21
N LEU A 216 7.76 19.88 -12.78
CA LEU A 216 7.17 19.02 -11.76
C LEU A 216 7.13 17.56 -12.21
N TYR A 217 6.65 17.28 -13.43
CA TYR A 217 6.59 15.90 -13.93
C TYR A 217 7.96 15.28 -14.11
N ARG A 218 8.94 16.02 -14.65
CA ARG A 218 10.33 15.53 -14.73
C ARG A 218 10.91 15.23 -13.35
N ALA A 219 10.67 16.09 -12.36
CA ALA A 219 11.10 15.85 -10.98
C ALA A 219 10.41 14.61 -10.35
N LEU A 220 9.14 14.37 -10.67
CA LEU A 220 8.42 13.18 -10.22
C LEU A 220 8.95 11.91 -10.88
N LEU A 221 9.34 11.94 -12.16
CA LEU A 221 9.99 10.80 -12.82
C LEU A 221 11.27 10.42 -12.09
N VAL A 222 12.15 11.40 -11.84
CA VAL A 222 13.38 11.16 -11.07
C VAL A 222 13.05 10.57 -9.70
N SER A 223 12.13 11.18 -8.94
CA SER A 223 11.82 10.70 -7.60
C SER A 223 11.25 9.29 -7.59
N ASN A 224 10.33 8.97 -8.51
CA ASN A 224 9.70 7.65 -8.55
C ASN A 224 10.70 6.57 -8.98
N LEU A 225 11.47 6.82 -10.03
CA LEU A 225 12.44 5.86 -10.57
C LEU A 225 13.63 5.66 -9.64
N VAL A 226 14.09 6.71 -8.94
CA VAL A 226 15.12 6.56 -7.90
C VAL A 226 14.60 5.69 -6.76
N THR A 227 13.37 5.91 -6.29
CA THR A 227 12.77 5.06 -5.25
C THR A 227 12.66 3.60 -5.72
N LEU A 228 12.30 3.34 -6.98
CA LEU A 228 12.33 1.98 -7.56
C LEU A 228 13.74 1.40 -7.53
N HIS A 229 14.73 2.16 -8.01
CA HIS A 229 16.12 1.73 -8.02
C HIS A 229 16.64 1.39 -6.61
N GLU A 230 16.37 2.24 -5.62
CA GLU A 230 16.72 1.98 -4.21
C GLU A 230 16.09 0.68 -3.68
N LYS A 231 14.85 0.38 -4.08
CA LYS A 231 14.13 -0.81 -3.59
C LYS A 231 14.60 -2.11 -4.22
N THR A 232 15.18 -2.08 -5.42
CA THR A 232 15.68 -3.30 -6.10
C THR A 232 16.72 -4.08 -5.29
N GLY A 233 17.41 -3.43 -4.35
CA GLY A 233 18.34 -4.09 -3.43
C GLY A 233 17.77 -4.48 -2.06
N ILE A 234 16.51 -4.13 -1.75
CA ILE A 234 15.95 -4.18 -0.38
C ILE A 234 14.59 -4.94 -0.34
N GLY A 235 14.26 -5.73 -1.37
CA GLY A 235 13.09 -6.64 -1.38
C GLY A 235 11.77 -5.95 -1.68
#